data_AF-A0A6I5PJG6-F1
#
_entry.id   AF-A0A6I5PJG6-F1
#
_cell.length_a   1.000
_cell.length_b   1.000
_cell.length_c   1.000
_cell.angle_alpha   90.00
_cell.angle_beta   90.00
_cell.angle_gamma   90.00
#
_symmetry.space_group_name_H-M   'P 1'
#
loop_
_entity.id
_entity.type
_entity.pdbx_description
1 polymer ?
#
loop_
_entity_poly.entity_id
_entity_poly.type
_entity_poly.pdbx_seq_one_letter_code
_entity_poly.pdbx_strand_id
1 'polypeptide(L)'
;MPGDTDGLGQVVDETLDQDSPDIYLGIGQARGYNRIVLEQLAKNLRYFVTPDRAGNTPKGEPIVPNAPLAYLSSLPIPNELILRLEEHLIPARIANDCGTHLCNQVFYHVLHWSALHQPEMRVGFVHIPILPEQVIQYWPDSPFMPLDMTRSAIALILHQQIAHYSGGQKVKG
;
A
#
# COMPACT_ATOMS: atom_id res chain seq x y z
N MET A 1 10.44 4.79 3.62
CA MET A 1 10.51 5.05 2.17
C MET A 1 10.82 6.52 1.91
N PRO A 2 11.66 6.83 0.91
CA PRO A 2 12.03 8.20 0.55
C PRO A 2 10.80 8.97 0.03
N GLY A 3 10.80 10.27 0.25
CA GLY A 3 9.77 11.19 -0.27
C GLY A 3 10.14 11.79 -1.63
N ASP A 4 11.05 11.14 -2.35
CA ASP A 4 11.60 11.54 -3.65
C ASP A 4 11.31 10.43 -4.65
N THR A 5 10.67 10.78 -5.77
CA THR A 5 10.28 9.83 -6.82
C THR A 5 11.44 9.18 -7.52
N ASP A 6 12.57 9.87 -7.70
CA ASP A 6 13.65 9.37 -8.57
C ASP A 6 14.57 8.41 -7.81
N GLY A 7 14.84 8.66 -6.53
CA GLY A 7 15.56 7.72 -5.66
C GLY A 7 14.72 6.54 -5.15
N LEU A 8 13.40 6.57 -5.33
CA LEU A 8 12.49 5.60 -4.70
C LEU A 8 12.74 4.16 -5.11
N GLY A 9 12.92 3.92 -6.40
CA GLY A 9 13.08 2.57 -6.95
C GLY A 9 14.30 1.87 -6.36
N GLN A 10 15.43 2.57 -6.32
CA GLN A 10 16.66 2.06 -5.74
C GLN A 10 16.49 1.67 -4.27
N VAL A 11 15.85 2.52 -3.45
CA VAL A 11 15.63 2.21 -2.03
C VAL A 11 14.70 1.00 -1.87
N VAL A 12 13.69 0.86 -2.72
CA VAL A 12 12.80 -0.31 -2.71
C VAL A 12 13.59 -1.57 -3.03
N ASP A 13 14.36 -1.57 -4.12
CA ASP A 13 15.14 -2.73 -4.54
C ASP A 13 16.14 -3.15 -3.46
N GLU A 14 16.92 -2.20 -2.92
CA GLU A 14 17.88 -2.46 -1.85
C GLU A 14 17.21 -3.03 -0.58
N THR A 15 16.03 -2.53 -0.21
CA THR A 15 15.29 -3.01 0.97
C THR A 15 14.80 -4.44 0.74
N LEU A 16 14.24 -4.74 -0.44
CA LEU A 16 13.71 -6.07 -0.75
C LEU A 16 14.83 -7.11 -0.88
N ASP A 17 15.95 -6.75 -1.49
CA ASP A 17 17.13 -7.62 -1.57
C ASP A 17 17.70 -7.95 -0.19
N GLN A 18 17.73 -6.97 0.72
CA GLN A 18 18.25 -7.15 2.08
C GLN A 18 17.32 -7.97 2.98
N ASP A 19 16.02 -7.66 2.99
CA ASP A 19 15.07 -8.26 3.92
C ASP A 19 14.46 -9.57 3.40
N SER A 20 14.39 -9.75 2.07
CA SER A 20 13.78 -10.90 1.39
C SER A 20 12.45 -11.36 2.02
N PRO A 21 11.45 -10.47 2.17
CA PRO A 21 10.25 -10.76 2.95
C PRO A 21 9.30 -11.73 2.22
N ASP A 22 8.59 -12.55 2.99
CA ASP A 22 7.48 -13.37 2.47
C ASP A 22 6.22 -12.55 2.19
N ILE A 23 6.02 -11.49 2.98
CA ILE A 23 4.84 -10.61 2.93
C ILE A 23 5.31 -9.16 3.02
N TYR A 24 4.88 -8.35 2.05
CA TYR A 24 5.03 -6.91 2.05
C TYR A 24 3.66 -6.23 2.17
N LEU A 25 3.53 -5.33 3.15
CA LEU A 25 2.35 -4.48 3.32
C LEU A 25 2.78 -3.01 3.32
N GLY A 26 2.57 -2.32 2.20
CA GLY A 26 2.78 -0.88 2.12
C GLY A 26 1.66 -0.12 2.85
N ILE A 27 2.00 0.96 3.54
CA ILE A 27 1.03 1.83 4.20
C ILE A 27 1.24 3.26 3.71
N GLY A 28 0.20 3.85 3.12
CA GLY A 28 0.16 5.24 2.69
C GLY A 28 -0.91 6.02 3.44
N GLN A 29 -0.73 7.33 3.57
CA GLN A 29 -1.74 8.19 4.18
C GLN A 29 -2.49 9.00 3.10
N ALA A 30 -3.82 9.01 3.19
CA ALA A 30 -4.68 9.69 2.23
C ALA A 30 -5.60 10.69 2.94
N ARG A 31 -5.30 12.00 2.78
CA ARG A 31 -6.02 13.11 3.44
C ARG A 31 -7.54 13.07 3.26
N GLY A 32 -8.01 12.70 2.08
CA GLY A 32 -9.45 12.68 1.77
C GLY A 32 -10.19 11.44 2.24
N TYR A 33 -9.50 10.46 2.84
CA TYR A 33 -10.11 9.18 3.20
C TYR A 33 -10.70 9.23 4.61
N ASN A 34 -11.87 8.63 4.78
CA ASN A 34 -12.57 8.50 6.06
C ASN A 34 -12.63 7.05 6.56
N ARG A 35 -11.85 6.15 5.95
CA ARG A 35 -11.86 4.71 6.19
C ARG A 35 -10.56 4.09 5.73
N ILE A 36 -10.25 2.89 6.22
CA ILE A 36 -9.15 2.07 5.72
C ILE A 36 -9.47 1.65 4.28
N VAL A 37 -8.47 1.72 3.41
CA VAL A 37 -8.63 1.33 2.01
C VAL A 37 -7.58 0.29 1.66
N LEU A 38 -8.04 -0.89 1.28
CA LEU A 38 -7.19 -1.98 0.80
C LEU A 38 -7.08 -1.85 -0.73
N GLU A 39 -5.89 -1.56 -1.22
CA GLU A 39 -5.64 -1.31 -2.65
C GLU A 39 -5.37 -2.61 -3.40
N GLN A 40 -6.09 -2.83 -4.49
CA GLN A 40 -5.97 -4.03 -5.32
C GLN A 40 -5.16 -3.82 -6.58
N LEU A 41 -4.90 -2.59 -7.01
CA LEU A 41 -4.26 -2.32 -8.29
C LEU A 41 -3.25 -1.18 -8.18
N ALA A 42 -2.04 -1.45 -8.69
CA ALA A 42 -0.99 -0.46 -8.89
C ALA A 42 -0.77 -0.28 -10.39
N LYS A 43 -0.67 0.97 -10.86
CA LYS A 43 -0.48 1.32 -12.27
C LYS A 43 0.93 1.84 -12.54
N ASN A 44 1.48 1.50 -13.69
CA ASN A 44 2.79 1.95 -14.16
C ASN A 44 2.76 3.41 -14.62
N LEU A 45 2.44 4.33 -13.70
CA LEU A 45 2.23 5.73 -14.03
C LEU A 45 2.62 6.65 -12.87
N ARG A 46 3.50 7.60 -13.18
CA ARG A 46 3.81 8.77 -12.37
C ARG A 46 3.11 9.99 -12.99
N TYR A 47 2.04 10.43 -12.32
CA TYR A 47 1.35 11.66 -12.66
C TYR A 47 1.06 12.43 -11.38
N PHE A 48 1.91 13.40 -11.06
CA PHE A 48 1.87 14.08 -9.77
C PHE A 48 1.09 15.39 -9.92
N VAL A 49 0.00 15.53 -9.17
CA VAL A 49 -0.76 16.79 -9.07
C VAL A 49 -0.07 17.75 -8.10
N THR A 50 0.53 17.20 -7.05
CA THR A 50 1.35 17.92 -6.07
C THR A 50 2.80 17.45 -6.14
N PRO A 51 3.79 18.33 -5.97
CA PRO A 51 5.19 17.93 -5.96
C PRO A 51 5.47 16.93 -4.84
N ASP A 52 6.48 16.09 -5.03
CA ASP A 52 7.06 15.32 -3.93
C ASP A 52 7.93 16.20 -3.01
N ARG A 53 8.66 15.60 -2.06
CA ARG A 53 9.49 16.38 -1.13
C ARG A 53 10.73 16.99 -1.78
N ALA A 54 11.17 16.46 -2.93
CA ALA A 54 12.28 16.98 -3.71
C ALA A 54 11.83 18.05 -4.74
N GLY A 55 10.52 18.27 -4.88
CA GLY A 55 9.96 19.23 -5.82
C GLY A 55 9.60 18.62 -7.19
N ASN A 56 9.78 17.31 -7.37
CA ASN A 56 9.51 16.64 -8.63
C ASN A 56 8.01 16.56 -8.89
N THR A 57 7.61 16.78 -10.15
CA THR A 57 6.21 16.74 -10.57
C THR A 57 6.05 16.05 -11.94
N PRO A 58 6.36 14.73 -12.05
CA PRO A 58 6.25 13.98 -13.30
C PRO A 58 4.84 14.06 -13.89
N LYS A 59 4.76 14.11 -15.22
CA LYS A 59 3.51 14.34 -15.98
C LYS A 59 3.25 13.24 -17.00
N GLY A 60 3.00 12.03 -16.51
CA GLY A 60 2.56 10.90 -17.35
C GLY A 60 3.70 9.98 -17.78
N GLU A 61 4.69 9.82 -16.91
CA GLU A 61 5.84 8.94 -17.15
C GLU A 61 5.58 7.55 -16.57
N PRO A 62 6.12 6.47 -17.17
CA PRO A 62 6.10 5.17 -16.52
C PRO A 62 6.94 5.19 -15.23
N ILE A 63 6.59 4.32 -14.29
CA ILE A 63 7.42 4.02 -13.12
C ILE A 63 8.60 3.15 -13.54
N VAL A 64 8.31 2.06 -14.27
CA VAL A 64 9.33 1.18 -14.86
C VAL A 64 9.13 1.17 -16.39
N PRO A 65 10.09 1.66 -17.19
CA PRO A 65 10.00 1.63 -18.64
C PRO A 65 9.81 0.22 -19.18
N ASN A 66 8.93 0.06 -20.17
CA ASN A 66 8.64 -1.23 -20.85
C ASN A 66 8.06 -2.35 -19.95
N ALA A 67 7.63 -2.03 -18.73
CA ALA A 67 6.96 -2.98 -17.84
C ALA A 67 5.42 -2.96 -18.04
N PRO A 68 4.68 -3.99 -17.56
CA PRO A 68 3.23 -4.08 -17.70
C PRO A 68 2.49 -2.83 -17.22
N LEU A 69 1.34 -2.50 -17.82
CA LEU A 69 0.59 -1.28 -17.49
C LEU A 69 0.16 -1.21 -16.01
N ALA A 70 -0.14 -2.36 -15.41
CA ALA A 70 -0.58 -2.45 -14.03
C ALA A 70 -0.28 -3.84 -13.46
N TYR A 71 -0.26 -3.92 -12.13
CA TYR A 71 -0.24 -5.15 -11.36
C TYR A 71 -1.42 -5.19 -10.40
N LEU A 72 -1.95 -6.39 -10.17
CA LEU A 72 -2.87 -6.64 -9.07
C LEU A 72 -2.08 -6.96 -7.80
N SER A 73 -2.63 -6.58 -6.64
CA SER A 73 -2.17 -7.03 -5.33
C SER A 73 -2.07 -8.56 -5.31
N SER A 74 -0.91 -9.10 -4.93
CA SER A 74 -0.75 -10.53 -4.65
C SER A 74 -1.12 -10.90 -3.21
N LEU A 75 -1.39 -9.91 -2.34
CA LEU A 75 -1.92 -10.11 -1.00
C LEU A 75 -3.42 -10.50 -1.07
N PRO A 76 -3.83 -11.67 -0.54
CA PRO A 76 -5.22 -12.07 -0.50
C PRO A 76 -6.05 -11.12 0.38
N ILE A 77 -6.96 -10.36 -0.23
CA ILE A 77 -7.87 -9.45 0.46
C ILE A 77 -9.30 -10.00 0.32
N PRO A 78 -9.70 -10.95 1.18
CA PRO A 78 -11.05 -11.52 1.16
C PRO A 78 -12.08 -10.47 1.58
N ASN A 79 -13.30 -10.55 1.06
CA ASN A 79 -14.41 -9.68 1.50
C ASN A 79 -14.68 -9.87 3.01
N GLU A 80 -14.40 -11.05 3.53
CA GLU A 80 -14.48 -11.40 4.95
C GLU A 80 -13.54 -10.54 5.82
N LEU A 81 -12.43 -10.03 5.28
CA LEU A 81 -11.56 -9.10 6.01
C LEU A 81 -12.24 -7.73 6.20
N ILE A 82 -13.03 -7.28 5.22
CA ILE A 82 -13.81 -6.04 5.36
C ILE A 82 -14.88 -6.22 6.45
N LEU A 83 -15.64 -7.32 6.40
CA LEU A 83 -16.63 -7.64 7.43
C LEU A 83 -16.00 -7.69 8.83
N ARG A 84 -14.85 -8.34 8.97
CA ARG A 84 -14.12 -8.40 10.24
C ARG A 84 -13.71 -7.02 10.75
N LEU A 85 -13.25 -6.11 9.88
CA LEU A 85 -12.95 -4.74 10.27
C LEU A 85 -14.21 -4.00 10.74
N GLU A 86 -15.32 -4.17 10.03
CA GLU A 86 -16.61 -3.56 10.38
C GLU A 86 -17.19 -4.07 11.71
N GLU A 87 -17.03 -5.37 12.02
CA GLU A 87 -17.38 -5.96 13.33
C GLU A 87 -16.63 -5.29 14.49
N HIS A 88 -15.41 -4.79 14.23
CA HIS A 88 -14.60 -4.02 15.17
C HIS A 88 -14.87 -2.50 15.11
N LEU A 89 -15.94 -2.07 14.43
CA LEU A 89 -16.31 -0.67 14.21
C LEU A 89 -15.25 0.13 13.44
N ILE A 90 -14.49 -0.54 12.57
CA ILE A 90 -13.48 0.07 11.72
C ILE A 90 -14.03 0.13 10.30
N PRO A 91 -14.36 1.32 9.76
CA PRO A 91 -14.82 1.43 8.39
C PRO A 91 -13.67 1.10 7.44
N ALA A 92 -13.95 0.23 6.46
CA ALA A 92 -12.99 -0.21 5.48
C ALA A 92 -13.64 -0.37 4.10
N ARG A 93 -12.83 -0.36 3.03
CA ARG A 93 -13.26 -0.77 1.70
C ARG A 93 -12.09 -1.29 0.87
N ILE A 94 -12.44 -1.91 -0.24
CA ILE A 94 -11.51 -2.25 -1.32
C ILE A 94 -11.47 -1.10 -2.34
N ALA A 95 -10.31 -0.86 -2.94
CA ALA A 95 -10.12 0.08 -4.03
C ALA A 95 -9.29 -0.52 -5.17
N ASN A 96 -9.60 -0.12 -6.39
CA ASN A 96 -8.89 -0.55 -7.61
C ASN A 96 -8.02 0.57 -8.18
N ASP A 97 -7.67 1.57 -7.37
CA ASP A 97 -6.86 2.71 -7.79
C ASP A 97 -6.10 3.30 -6.59
N CYS A 98 -4.81 2.98 -6.50
CA CYS A 98 -3.87 3.50 -5.49
C CYS A 98 -3.38 4.94 -5.78
N GLY A 99 -4.00 5.64 -6.74
CA GLY A 99 -3.56 6.95 -7.22
C GLY A 99 -2.36 6.86 -8.16
N THR A 100 -1.69 7.97 -8.39
CA THR A 100 -0.54 8.09 -9.34
C THR A 100 0.67 8.77 -8.73
N HIS A 101 0.69 8.91 -7.40
CA HIS A 101 1.77 9.53 -6.63
C HIS A 101 2.70 8.47 -6.04
N LEU A 102 3.54 8.84 -5.06
CA LEU A 102 4.54 7.98 -4.43
C LEU A 102 3.96 6.67 -3.87
N CYS A 103 2.74 6.67 -3.30
CA CYS A 103 2.11 5.44 -2.80
C CYS A 103 1.93 4.39 -3.90
N ASN A 104 1.34 4.78 -5.03
CA ASN A 104 1.22 3.93 -6.20
C ASN A 104 2.59 3.56 -6.78
N GLN A 105 3.55 4.48 -6.77
CA GLN A 105 4.89 4.23 -7.25
C GLN A 105 5.57 3.09 -6.48
N VAL A 106 5.60 3.18 -5.14
CA VAL A 106 6.12 2.11 -4.27
C VAL A 106 5.38 0.81 -4.53
N PHE A 107 4.04 0.86 -4.55
CA PHE A 107 3.24 -0.35 -4.68
C PHE A 107 3.51 -1.08 -6.00
N TYR A 108 3.54 -0.34 -7.10
CA TYR A 108 3.87 -0.89 -8.42
C TYR A 108 5.30 -1.44 -8.45
N HIS A 109 6.27 -0.72 -7.91
CA HIS A 109 7.68 -1.12 -7.94
C HIS A 109 7.91 -2.42 -7.17
N VAL A 110 7.32 -2.56 -5.98
CA VAL A 110 7.41 -3.79 -5.17
C VAL A 110 6.73 -4.98 -5.88
N LEU A 111 5.54 -4.77 -6.47
CA LEU A 111 4.85 -5.79 -7.25
C LEU A 111 5.68 -6.22 -8.47
N HIS A 112 6.30 -5.26 -9.16
CA HIS A 112 7.16 -5.53 -10.31
C HIS A 112 8.40 -6.32 -9.91
N TRP A 113 9.09 -5.88 -8.84
CA TRP A 113 10.25 -6.57 -8.29
C TRP A 113 9.88 -8.01 -7.88
N SER A 114 8.76 -8.21 -7.18
CA SER A 114 8.29 -9.54 -6.79
C SER A 114 8.01 -10.42 -8.00
N ALA A 115 7.36 -9.88 -9.04
CA ALA A 115 7.07 -10.64 -10.24
C ALA A 115 8.33 -11.16 -10.96
N LEU A 116 9.46 -10.45 -10.83
CA LEU A 116 10.73 -10.82 -11.46
C LEU A 116 11.61 -11.71 -10.57
N HIS A 117 11.65 -11.46 -9.27
CA HIS A 117 12.63 -12.06 -8.37
C HIS A 117 12.03 -13.06 -7.37
N GLN A 118 10.79 -12.83 -6.92
CA GLN A 118 10.13 -13.66 -5.89
C GLN A 118 8.61 -13.71 -6.08
N PRO A 119 8.11 -14.51 -7.06
CA PRO A 119 6.68 -14.53 -7.39
C PRO A 119 5.75 -15.04 -6.27
N GLU A 120 6.30 -15.75 -5.28
CA GLU A 120 5.57 -16.24 -4.11
C GLU A 120 5.39 -15.17 -3.02
N MET A 121 6.09 -14.04 -3.12
CA MET A 121 5.96 -12.93 -2.18
C MET A 121 4.56 -12.30 -2.29
N ARG A 122 3.90 -12.14 -1.14
CA ARG A 122 2.56 -11.53 -1.07
C ARG A 122 2.70 -10.04 -0.84
N VAL A 123 2.21 -9.24 -1.77
CA VAL A 123 2.37 -7.79 -1.79
C VAL A 123 1.00 -7.13 -1.78
N GLY A 124 0.77 -6.26 -0.79
CA GLY A 124 -0.44 -5.45 -0.69
C GLY A 124 -0.13 -4.02 -0.25
N PHE A 125 -1.14 -3.16 -0.35
CA PHE A 125 -1.03 -1.77 0.05
C PHE A 125 -2.31 -1.30 0.74
N VAL A 126 -2.15 -0.48 1.78
CA VAL A 126 -3.25 0.05 2.57
C VAL A 126 -3.12 1.57 2.65
N HIS A 127 -4.18 2.27 2.28
CA HIS A 127 -4.32 3.68 2.60
C HIS A 127 -5.08 3.87 3.92
N ILE A 128 -4.52 4.71 4.78
CA ILE A 128 -5.12 5.13 6.04
C ILE A 128 -5.55 6.59 5.97
N PRO A 129 -6.62 7.00 6.68
CA PRO A 129 -6.94 8.41 6.90
C PRO A 129 -5.81 9.16 7.61
N ILE A 130 -5.90 10.48 7.61
CA ILE A 130 -5.05 11.31 8.47
C ILE A 130 -5.45 11.19 9.94
N LEU A 131 -4.52 11.55 10.83
CA LEU A 131 -4.73 11.54 12.27
C LEU A 131 -5.40 12.84 12.75
N PRO A 132 -6.09 12.82 13.90
CA PRO A 132 -6.74 14.02 14.47
C PRO A 132 -5.80 15.22 14.63
N GLU A 133 -4.55 14.99 15.05
CA GLU A 133 -3.55 16.03 15.25
C GLU A 133 -3.20 16.75 13.95
N GLN A 134 -3.23 16.02 12.82
CA GLN A 134 -2.97 16.59 11.50
C GLN A 134 -4.16 17.41 10.97
N VAL A 135 -5.39 17.04 11.32
CA VAL A 135 -6.59 17.87 11.06
C VAL A 135 -6.48 19.18 11.80
N ILE A 136 -6.15 19.14 13.09
CA ILE A 136 -6.00 20.33 13.93
C ILE A 136 -4.91 21.25 13.36
N GLN A 137 -3.77 20.68 12.94
CA GLN A 137 -2.60 21.47 12.59
C GLN A 137 -2.58 21.95 11.13
N TYR A 138 -3.08 21.15 10.19
CA TYR A 138 -2.85 21.39 8.76
C TYR A 138 -4.12 21.35 7.89
N TRP A 139 -5.12 20.54 8.25
CA TRP A 139 -6.25 20.23 7.36
C TRP A 139 -7.59 20.15 8.10
N PRO A 140 -8.14 21.30 8.57
CA PRO A 140 -9.28 21.34 9.49
C PRO A 140 -10.56 20.69 8.96
N ASP A 141 -10.77 20.68 7.64
CA ASP A 141 -11.99 20.14 7.01
C ASP A 141 -11.85 18.67 6.56
N SER A 142 -10.71 18.04 6.81
CA SER A 142 -10.45 16.68 6.33
C SER A 142 -10.98 15.61 7.29
N PRO A 143 -11.51 14.49 6.76
CA PRO A 143 -11.84 13.34 7.60
C PRO A 143 -10.58 12.75 8.25
N PHE A 144 -10.76 12.08 9.39
CA PHE A 144 -9.65 11.47 10.12
C PHE A 144 -10.02 10.11 10.71
N MET A 145 -9.01 9.42 11.20
CA MET A 145 -9.14 8.20 12.00
C MET A 145 -8.17 8.28 13.18
N PRO A 146 -8.62 8.01 14.43
CA PRO A 146 -7.73 7.95 15.59
C PRO A 146 -6.63 6.90 15.42
N LEU A 147 -5.44 7.19 15.93
CA LEU A 147 -4.27 6.31 15.80
C LEU A 147 -4.54 4.88 16.29
N ASP A 148 -5.24 4.72 17.42
CA ASP A 148 -5.52 3.38 17.96
C ASP A 148 -6.50 2.58 17.09
N MET A 149 -7.44 3.25 16.41
CA MET A 149 -8.32 2.60 15.43
C MET A 149 -7.51 2.18 14.20
N THR A 150 -6.63 3.05 13.70
CA THR A 150 -5.71 2.72 12.60
C THR A 150 -4.79 1.55 12.96
N ARG A 151 -4.19 1.55 14.16
CA ARG A 151 -3.33 0.46 14.65
C ARG A 151 -4.10 -0.87 14.74
N SER A 152 -5.32 -0.84 15.27
CA SER A 152 -6.18 -2.01 15.36
C SER A 152 -6.51 -2.57 13.97
N ALA A 153 -6.79 -1.70 13.00
CA ALA A 153 -7.04 -2.11 11.62
C ALA A 153 -5.85 -2.82 11.00
N ILE A 154 -4.66 -2.21 11.08
CA ILE A 154 -3.43 -2.79 10.52
C ILE A 154 -3.09 -4.12 11.22
N ALA A 155 -3.28 -4.23 12.53
CA ALA A 155 -3.08 -5.47 13.26
C ALA A 155 -4.03 -6.59 12.79
N LEU A 156 -5.32 -6.28 12.59
CA LEU A 156 -6.31 -7.24 12.07
C LEU A 156 -5.96 -7.71 10.66
N ILE A 157 -5.53 -6.78 9.79
CA ILE A 157 -5.08 -7.09 8.43
C ILE A 157 -3.88 -8.04 8.50
N LEU A 158 -2.82 -7.69 9.24
CA LEU A 158 -1.61 -8.51 9.34
C LEU A 158 -1.89 -9.90 9.94
N HIS A 159 -2.70 -9.99 11.01
CA HIS A 159 -3.06 -11.27 11.61
C HIS A 159 -3.78 -12.19 10.62
N GLN A 160 -4.67 -11.65 9.78
CA GLN A 160 -5.32 -12.42 8.72
C GLN A 160 -4.29 -12.99 7.73
N GLN A 161 -3.34 -12.16 7.30
CA GLN A 161 -2.34 -12.55 6.32
C GLN A 161 -1.37 -13.61 6.85
N ILE A 162 -0.94 -13.46 8.11
CA ILE A 162 -0.09 -14.44 8.78
C ILE A 162 -0.84 -15.77 8.94
N ALA A 163 -2.11 -15.76 9.36
CA ALA A 163 -2.91 -16.97 9.48
C ALA A 163 -3.06 -17.70 8.13
N HIS A 164 -3.27 -16.95 7.04
CA HIS A 164 -3.34 -17.50 5.68
C HIS A 164 -1.98 -17.97 5.15
N TYR A 165 -0.88 -17.38 5.63
CA TYR A 165 0.47 -17.81 5.27
C TYR A 165 0.80 -19.15 5.95
N SER A 166 0.60 -19.26 7.26
CA SER A 166 0.84 -20.49 8.03
C SER A 166 -0.08 -21.64 7.64
N GLY A 167 -1.32 -21.35 7.23
CA GLY A 167 -2.27 -22.37 6.74
C GLY A 167 -1.93 -22.93 5.35
N GLY A 168 -1.13 -22.21 4.55
CA GLY A 168 -0.70 -22.60 3.21
C GLY A 168 0.56 -23.48 3.18
N GLN A 169 1.31 -23.56 4.28
CA GLN A 169 2.49 -24.43 4.42
C GLN A 169 2.17 -25.91 4.71
N LYS A 170 0.96 -26.40 4.41
CA LYS A 170 0.66 -27.83 4.53
C LYS A 170 1.38 -28.66 3.46
N VAL A 171 2.51 -29.23 3.90
CA VAL A 171 3.14 -30.48 3.47
C VAL A 171 3.45 -30.59 1.96
N LYS A 172 4.66 -30.16 1.58
CA LYS A 172 5.41 -30.94 0.58
C LYS A 172 5.81 -32.24 1.27
N GLY A 173 5.33 -33.36 0.73
CA GLY A 173 5.55 -34.71 1.26
C GLY A 173 7.00 -35.15 1.24
#